data_AF-X0UJ08-F1
#
_entry.id   AF-X0UJ08-F1
#
_cell.length_a   1.000
_cell.length_b   1.000
_cell.length_c   1.000
_cell.angle_alpha   90.00
_cell.angle_beta   90.00
_cell.angle_gamma   90.00
#
_symmetry.space_group_name_H-M   'P 1'
#
loop_
_entity.id
_entity.type
_entity.pdbx_description
1 polymer ?
#
loop_
_entity_poly.entity_id
_entity_poly.type
_entity_poly.pdbx_seq_one_letter_code
_entity_poly.pdbx_strand_id
1 'polypeptide(L)'
;MIKDKKRQKDKVYQHKRSKSIFIKILVAFIFLSIAPVIFSSFLTISTFQTVVEKYIAPISEELEAGSGQEVTQDLYLTGQNIKVQLILLIFLTVILTLFISILITRSLTTPVKKLVQGTKAIARGNLNFRLNIKSPSEMSELAHAFNRM
;
A
#
# COMPACT_ATOMS: atom_id res chain seq x y z
N MET A 1 -20.37 45.77 -17.98
CA MET A 1 -20.53 44.40 -18.53
C MET A 1 -19.26 43.55 -18.62
N ILE A 2 -18.04 44.11 -18.55
CA ILE A 2 -16.78 43.34 -18.72
C ILE A 2 -16.28 42.69 -17.40
N LYS A 3 -16.67 43.22 -16.23
CA LYS A 3 -16.23 42.70 -14.91
C LYS A 3 -16.85 41.34 -14.54
N ASP A 4 -18.06 41.02 -14.98
CA ASP A 4 -18.73 39.76 -14.61
C ASP A 4 -18.18 38.54 -15.36
N LYS A 5 -17.69 38.72 -16.59
CA LYS A 5 -17.04 37.62 -17.34
C LYS A 5 -15.70 37.18 -16.73
N LYS A 6 -14.97 38.09 -16.06
CA LYS A 6 -13.75 37.73 -15.31
C LYS A 6 -14.09 36.94 -14.03
N ARG A 7 -15.10 37.38 -13.26
CA ARG A 7 -15.57 36.67 -12.06
C ARG A 7 -16.10 35.25 -12.33
N GLN A 8 -16.66 34.99 -13.51
CA GLN A 8 -17.09 33.64 -13.89
C GLN A 8 -15.92 32.72 -14.29
N LYS A 9 -14.86 33.25 -14.92
CA LYS A 9 -13.66 32.44 -15.23
C LYS A 9 -12.88 32.04 -13.97
N ASP A 10 -12.85 32.90 -12.96
CA ASP A 10 -12.12 32.62 -11.70
C ASP A 10 -12.81 31.55 -10.83
N LYS A 11 -14.12 31.30 -11.02
CA LYS A 11 -14.83 30.21 -10.34
C LYS A 11 -14.59 28.83 -10.95
N VAL A 12 -14.02 28.74 -12.15
CA VAL A 12 -13.72 27.45 -12.81
C VAL A 12 -12.43 26.81 -12.27
N TYR A 13 -11.61 27.56 -11.55
CA TYR A 13 -10.35 27.09 -10.92
C TYR A 13 -10.43 26.98 -9.39
N GLN A 14 -11.61 26.73 -8.83
CA GLN A 14 -11.75 26.32 -7.43
C GLN A 14 -11.32 24.84 -7.29
N HIS A 15 -10.02 24.58 -7.44
CA HIS A 15 -9.43 23.26 -7.22
C HIS A 15 -9.48 22.96 -5.71
N LYS A 16 -10.61 22.40 -5.27
CA LYS A 16 -10.72 21.71 -3.97
C LYS A 16 -9.53 20.77 -3.91
N ARG A 17 -8.54 21.03 -3.02
CA ARG A 17 -7.29 20.25 -2.87
C ARG A 17 -7.59 18.76 -2.88
N SER A 18 -7.55 18.18 -4.07
CA SER A 18 -7.73 16.76 -4.28
C SER A 18 -6.41 16.12 -3.92
N LYS A 19 -6.44 15.15 -3.01
CA LYS A 19 -5.21 14.44 -2.65
C LYS A 19 -4.67 13.75 -3.90
N SER A 20 -3.48 14.19 -4.32
CA SER A 20 -2.72 13.68 -5.46
C SER A 20 -2.74 12.15 -5.54
N ILE A 21 -2.95 11.63 -6.75
CA ILE A 21 -2.86 10.18 -6.99
C ILE A 21 -1.47 9.65 -6.64
N PHE A 22 -0.42 10.41 -6.95
CA PHE A 22 0.96 10.06 -6.65
C PHE A 22 1.18 9.95 -5.14
N ILE A 23 0.65 10.91 -4.36
CA ILE A 23 0.74 10.85 -2.88
C ILE A 23 0.05 9.61 -2.33
N LYS A 24 -1.12 9.24 -2.86
CA LYS A 24 -1.83 8.01 -2.40
C LYS A 24 -1.03 6.75 -2.68
N ILE A 25 -0.46 6.64 -3.88
CA ILE A 25 0.39 5.52 -4.28
C ILE A 25 1.64 5.47 -3.39
N LEU A 26 2.29 6.61 -3.17
CA LEU A 26 3.49 6.71 -2.34
C LEU A 26 3.22 6.30 -0.88
N VAL A 27 2.15 6.80 -0.29
CA VAL A 27 1.74 6.39 1.07
C VAL A 27 1.43 4.90 1.13
N ALA A 28 0.78 4.35 0.11
CA ALA A 28 0.49 2.93 0.05
C ALA A 28 1.77 2.07 -0.03
N PHE A 29 2.78 2.50 -0.80
CA PHE A 29 4.08 1.83 -0.84
C PHE A 29 4.83 1.92 0.49
N ILE A 30 4.84 3.10 1.13
CA ILE A 30 5.44 3.26 2.46
C ILE A 30 4.76 2.32 3.46
N PHE A 31 3.43 2.25 3.43
CA PHE A 31 2.67 1.37 4.31
C PHE A 31 2.98 -0.11 4.02
N LEU A 32 3.06 -0.50 2.74
CA LEU A 32 3.42 -1.87 2.33
C LEU A 32 4.83 -2.26 2.80
N SER A 33 5.78 -1.34 2.78
CA SER A 33 7.16 -1.62 3.21
C SER A 33 7.31 -1.64 4.73
N ILE A 34 6.63 -0.72 5.44
CA ILE A 34 6.86 -0.50 6.86
C ILE A 34 5.93 -1.39 7.72
N ALA A 35 4.65 -1.50 7.37
CA ALA A 35 3.68 -2.20 8.23
C ALA A 35 4.04 -3.68 8.45
N PRO A 36 4.44 -4.47 7.43
CA PRO A 36 4.87 -5.86 7.64
C PRO A 36 6.15 -5.97 8.47
N VAL A 37 7.09 -5.04 8.29
CA VAL A 37 8.36 -5.04 9.05
C VAL A 37 8.11 -4.74 10.52
N ILE A 38 7.30 -3.72 10.84
CA ILE A 38 6.92 -3.41 12.23
C ILE A 38 6.20 -4.60 12.86
N PHE A 39 5.26 -5.21 12.13
CA PHE A 39 4.52 -6.36 12.61
C PHE A 39 5.42 -7.58 12.84
N SER A 40 6.33 -7.87 11.91
CA SER A 40 7.32 -8.95 12.03
C SER A 40 8.26 -8.73 13.21
N SER A 41 8.77 -7.50 13.38
CA SER A 41 9.63 -7.15 14.51
C SER A 41 8.91 -7.36 15.84
N PHE A 42 7.64 -6.93 15.94
CA PHE A 42 6.83 -7.14 17.14
C PHE A 42 6.68 -8.63 17.49
N LEU A 43 6.34 -9.46 16.49
CA LEU A 43 6.22 -10.91 16.69
C LEU A 43 7.54 -11.59 17.08
N THR A 44 8.64 -11.15 16.46
CA THR A 44 9.98 -11.67 16.75
C THR A 44 10.40 -11.32 18.18
N ILE A 45 10.17 -10.08 18.62
CA ILE A 45 10.46 -9.64 19.99
C ILE A 45 9.65 -10.45 21.00
N SER A 46 8.34 -10.61 20.75
CA SER A 46 7.47 -11.41 21.63
C SER A 46 7.94 -12.87 21.73
N THR A 47 8.35 -13.46 20.62
CA THR A 47 8.88 -14.84 20.61
C THR A 47 10.21 -14.93 21.34
N PHE A 48 11.10 -13.96 21.15
CA PHE A 48 12.39 -13.90 21.84
C PHE A 48 12.21 -13.81 23.36
N GLN A 49 11.28 -12.96 23.83
CA GLN A 49 10.94 -12.87 25.25
C GLN A 49 10.47 -14.21 25.80
N THR A 50 9.57 -14.91 25.10
CA THR A 50 9.12 -16.26 25.49
C THR A 50 10.29 -17.23 25.59
N VAL A 51 11.26 -17.16 24.67
CA VAL A 51 12.43 -18.05 24.70
C VAL A 51 13.33 -17.77 25.89
N VAL A 52 13.59 -16.49 26.18
CA VAL A 52 14.45 -16.09 27.30
C VAL A 52 13.83 -16.48 28.63
N GLU A 53 12.56 -16.12 28.86
CA GLU A 53 11.88 -16.38 30.13
C GLU A 53 11.65 -17.87 30.38
N LYS A 54 11.25 -18.61 29.33
CA LYS A 54 10.84 -20.00 29.49
C LYS A 54 12.00 -20.99 29.47
N TYR A 55 13.08 -20.69 28.76
CA TYR A 55 14.21 -21.63 28.62
C TYR A 55 15.52 -21.09 29.20
N ILE A 56 15.89 -19.83 28.94
CA ILE A 56 17.22 -19.35 29.33
C ILE A 56 17.29 -19.01 30.81
N ALA A 57 16.26 -18.35 31.35
CA ALA A 57 16.22 -17.94 32.77
C ALA A 57 16.27 -19.13 33.74
N PRO A 58 15.52 -20.23 33.53
CA PRO A 58 15.62 -21.41 34.39
C PRO A 58 16.97 -22.13 34.26
N ILE A 59 17.56 -22.18 33.06
CA ILE A 59 18.87 -22.82 32.84
C ILE A 59 19.97 -22.12 33.65
N SER A 60 19.97 -20.79 33.74
CA SER A 60 20.94 -20.08 34.59
C SER A 60 20.80 -20.42 36.07
N GLU A 61 19.58 -20.70 36.54
CA GLU A 61 19.28 -21.04 37.93
C GLU A 61 19.57 -22.53 38.21
N GLU A 62 19.27 -23.42 37.27
CA GLU A 62 19.56 -24.86 37.33
C GLU A 62 21.06 -25.17 37.22
N LEU A 63 21.84 -24.38 36.46
CA LEU A 63 23.30 -24.51 36.39
C LEU A 63 23.97 -24.21 37.74
N GLU A 64 23.36 -23.35 38.56
CA GLU A 64 23.78 -23.11 39.94
C GLU A 64 23.26 -24.20 40.91
N ALA A 65 22.12 -24.82 40.60
CA ALA A 65 21.46 -25.81 41.46
C ALA A 65 21.78 -27.29 41.17
N GLY A 66 22.39 -27.63 40.02
CA GLY A 66 22.92 -28.96 39.74
C GLY A 66 21.92 -30.04 39.30
N SER A 67 20.72 -29.68 38.83
CA SER A 67 19.71 -30.64 38.35
C SER A 67 19.02 -30.13 37.08
N GLY A 68 19.43 -30.61 35.91
CA GLY A 68 18.83 -30.20 34.62
C GLY A 68 18.25 -31.39 33.89
N GLN A 69 16.94 -31.37 33.59
CA GLN A 69 16.32 -32.15 32.51
C GLN A 69 14.79 -31.93 32.39
N GLU A 70 14.34 -30.81 31.81
CA GLU A 70 12.98 -30.71 31.21
C GLU A 70 12.90 -29.81 29.94
N VAL A 71 14.04 -29.41 29.34
CA VAL A 71 14.07 -28.35 28.32
C VAL A 71 13.52 -28.77 26.93
N THR A 72 13.37 -30.06 26.61
CA THR A 72 13.25 -30.51 25.20
C THR A 72 11.84 -30.43 24.56
N GLN A 73 10.75 -30.58 25.32
CA GLN A 73 9.40 -30.67 24.74
C GLN A 73 8.84 -29.30 24.33
N ASP A 74 9.13 -28.28 25.12
CA ASP A 74 8.60 -26.93 24.92
C ASP A 74 9.23 -26.22 23.70
N LEU A 75 10.51 -26.49 23.41
CA LEU A 75 11.24 -25.98 22.24
C LEU A 75 10.57 -26.31 20.90
N TYR A 76 9.87 -27.45 20.81
CA TYR A 76 9.13 -27.85 19.61
C TYR A 76 7.88 -26.99 19.38
N LEU A 77 7.17 -26.61 20.44
CA LEU A 77 5.95 -25.79 20.35
C LEU A 77 6.28 -24.34 19.98
N THR A 78 7.39 -23.79 20.49
CA THR A 78 7.89 -22.47 20.08
C THR A 78 8.24 -22.44 18.60
N GLY A 79 8.85 -23.50 18.07
CA GLY A 79 9.15 -23.61 16.63
C GLY A 79 7.91 -23.61 15.73
N GLN A 80 6.79 -24.17 16.18
CA GLN A 80 5.53 -24.14 15.43
C GLN A 80 4.91 -22.73 15.38
N ASN A 81 4.98 -21.98 16.49
CA ASN A 81 4.45 -20.61 16.54
C ASN A 81 5.15 -19.70 15.52
N ILE A 82 6.47 -19.84 15.34
CA ILE A 82 7.24 -19.09 14.33
C ILE A 82 6.74 -19.40 12.92
N LYS A 83 6.46 -20.68 12.59
CA LYS A 83 5.94 -21.06 11.27
C LYS A 83 4.58 -20.43 11.00
N VAL A 84 3.67 -20.45 11.97
CA VAL A 84 2.35 -19.83 11.84
C VAL A 84 2.46 -18.32 11.66
N GLN A 85 3.32 -17.65 12.44
CA GLN A 85 3.58 -16.22 12.30
C GLN A 85 4.11 -15.85 10.91
N LEU A 86 5.07 -16.62 10.37
CA LEU A 86 5.60 -16.41 9.02
C LEU A 86 4.52 -16.59 7.95
N ILE A 87 3.68 -17.61 8.06
CA ILE A 87 2.56 -17.84 7.13
C ILE A 87 1.58 -16.66 7.16
N LEU A 88 1.23 -16.16 8.36
CA LEU A 88 0.35 -15.00 8.50
C LEU A 88 0.97 -13.72 7.90
N LEU A 89 2.28 -13.51 8.09
CA LEU A 89 3.01 -12.38 7.51
C LEU A 89 3.02 -12.42 5.98
N ILE A 90 3.28 -13.60 5.39
CA ILE A 90 3.24 -13.79 3.94
C ILE A 90 1.84 -13.50 3.41
N PHE A 91 0.81 -14.05 4.07
CA PHE A 91 -0.57 -13.86 3.67
C PHE A 91 -0.98 -12.38 3.72
N LEU A 92 -0.61 -11.68 4.80
CA LEU A 92 -0.84 -10.24 4.95
C LEU A 92 -0.16 -9.43 3.84
N THR A 93 1.10 -9.72 3.56
CA THR A 93 1.88 -9.04 2.50
C THR A 93 1.26 -9.26 1.13
N VAL A 94 0.80 -10.48 0.82
CA VAL A 94 0.10 -10.80 -0.44
C VAL A 94 -1.19 -10.00 -0.56
N ILE A 95 -2.01 -9.94 0.50
CA ILE A 95 -3.25 -9.17 0.50
C ILE A 95 -2.98 -7.68 0.26
N LEU A 96 -2.03 -7.08 0.98
CA LEU A 96 -1.67 -5.68 0.82
C LEU A 96 -1.15 -5.40 -0.59
N THR A 97 -0.33 -6.30 -1.16
CA THR A 97 0.20 -6.18 -2.52
C THR A 97 -0.91 -6.22 -3.56
N LEU A 98 -1.86 -7.16 -3.44
CA LEU A 98 -3.01 -7.25 -4.33
C LEU A 98 -3.88 -5.99 -4.25
N PHE A 99 -4.13 -5.49 -3.03
CA PHE A 99 -4.89 -4.27 -2.81
C PHE A 99 -4.23 -3.06 -3.50
N ILE A 100 -2.92 -2.89 -3.34
CA ILE A 100 -2.16 -1.79 -3.96
C ILE A 100 -2.13 -1.92 -5.48
N SER A 101 -1.96 -3.13 -6.01
CA SER A 101 -2.01 -3.38 -7.45
C SER A 101 -3.36 -2.97 -8.06
N ILE A 102 -4.47 -3.29 -7.38
CA ILE A 102 -5.82 -2.87 -7.81
C ILE A 102 -5.95 -1.34 -7.78
N LEU A 103 -5.44 -0.70 -6.72
CA LEU A 103 -5.43 0.77 -6.62
C LEU A 103 -4.69 1.39 -7.79
N ILE A 104 -3.44 0.99 -8.04
CA ILE A 104 -2.61 1.50 -9.16
C ILE A 104 -3.31 1.25 -10.50
N THR A 105 -3.87 0.07 -10.71
CA THR A 105 -4.53 -0.27 -11.97
C THR A 105 -5.73 0.63 -12.25
N ARG A 106 -6.55 0.90 -11.23
CA ARG A 106 -7.74 1.75 -11.36
C ARG A 106 -7.38 3.23 -11.46
N SER A 107 -6.37 3.66 -10.73
CA SER A 107 -6.04 5.07 -10.61
C SER A 107 -5.12 5.56 -11.72
N LEU A 108 -4.20 4.71 -12.22
CA LEU A 108 -3.16 5.10 -13.19
C LEU A 108 -3.27 4.30 -14.49
N THR A 109 -3.15 2.97 -14.43
CA THR A 109 -3.04 2.13 -15.63
C THR A 109 -4.26 2.26 -16.54
N THR A 110 -5.47 2.25 -15.96
CA THR A 110 -6.71 2.35 -16.73
C THR A 110 -6.86 3.73 -17.41
N PRO A 111 -6.72 4.87 -16.71
CA PRO A 111 -6.71 6.19 -17.36
C PRO A 111 -5.65 6.35 -18.45
N VAL A 112 -4.42 5.89 -18.21
CA VAL A 112 -3.34 5.95 -19.20
C VAL A 112 -3.67 5.13 -20.44
N LYS A 113 -4.21 3.92 -20.28
CA LYS A 113 -4.65 3.10 -21.42
C LYS A 113 -5.74 3.79 -22.24
N LYS A 114 -6.69 4.47 -21.59
CA LYS A 114 -7.72 5.28 -22.27
C LYS A 114 -7.11 6.46 -23.03
N LEU A 115 -6.15 7.17 -22.44
CA LEU A 115 -5.41 8.24 -23.11
C LEU A 115 -4.73 7.73 -24.39
N VAL A 116 -4.00 6.61 -24.32
CA VAL A 116 -3.37 5.99 -25.49
C VAL A 116 -4.40 5.64 -26.57
N GLN A 117 -5.54 5.07 -26.19
CA GLN A 117 -6.62 4.76 -27.13
C GLN A 117 -7.19 6.02 -27.78
N GLY A 118 -7.40 7.09 -27.01
CA GLY A 118 -7.87 8.37 -27.52
C GLY A 118 -6.91 9.00 -28.51
N THR A 119 -5.61 9.04 -28.18
CA THR A 119 -4.59 9.58 -29.09
C THR A 119 -4.53 8.77 -30.39
N LYS A 120 -4.63 7.44 -30.33
CA LYS A 120 -4.74 6.59 -31.52
C LYS A 120 -6.03 6.79 -32.31
N ALA A 121 -7.12 7.21 -31.68
CA ALA A 121 -8.36 7.56 -32.38
C ALA A 121 -8.20 8.87 -33.15
N ILE A 122 -7.63 9.90 -32.51
CA ILE A 122 -7.31 11.19 -33.14
C ILE A 122 -6.36 11.00 -34.33
N ALA A 123 -5.28 10.22 -34.15
CA ALA A 123 -4.31 9.94 -35.22
C ALA A 123 -4.93 9.22 -36.43
N ARG A 124 -6.06 8.52 -36.25
CA ARG A 124 -6.82 7.87 -37.33
C ARG A 124 -7.95 8.74 -37.90
N GLY A 125 -7.97 10.03 -37.55
CA GLY A 125 -8.96 11.00 -38.04
C GLY A 125 -10.24 11.10 -37.22
N ASN A 126 -10.40 10.35 -36.12
CA ASN A 126 -11.56 10.49 -35.25
C ASN A 126 -11.35 11.61 -34.21
N LEU A 127 -11.68 12.83 -34.61
CA LEU A 127 -11.58 14.04 -33.78
C LEU A 127 -12.73 14.22 -32.77
N ASN A 128 -13.78 13.39 -32.88
CA ASN A 128 -14.93 13.43 -31.97
C ASN A 128 -14.73 12.60 -30.71
N PHE A 129 -13.59 11.91 -30.57
CA PHE A 129 -13.29 11.10 -29.40
C PHE A 129 -13.09 11.98 -28.15
N ARG A 130 -13.81 11.69 -27.07
CA ARG A 130 -13.71 12.40 -25.79
C ARG A 130 -13.44 11.45 -24.63
N LEU A 131 -12.49 11.81 -23.78
CA LEU A 131 -12.16 11.09 -22.56
C LEU A 131 -13.03 11.54 -21.40
N ASN A 132 -13.70 10.58 -20.76
CA ASN A 132 -14.39 10.80 -19.49
C ASN A 132 -13.69 10.03 -18.39
N ILE A 133 -12.79 10.71 -17.67
CA ILE A 133 -12.11 10.17 -16.50
C ILE A 133 -12.72 10.85 -15.28
N LYS A 134 -13.58 10.12 -14.56
CA LYS A 134 -14.19 10.59 -13.30
C LYS A 134 -13.19 10.42 -12.16
N SER A 135 -12.37 11.43 -11.90
CA SER A 135 -11.50 11.50 -10.72
C SER A 135 -11.22 12.96 -10.38
N PRO A 136 -11.16 13.39 -9.12
CA PRO A 136 -10.76 14.77 -8.79
C PRO A 136 -9.24 15.03 -9.00
N SER A 137 -8.49 14.11 -9.60
CA SER A 137 -7.02 14.07 -9.58
C SER A 137 -6.37 14.47 -10.92
N GLU A 138 -5.04 14.37 -10.97
CA GLU A 138 -4.16 14.69 -12.12
C GLU A 138 -4.60 14.00 -13.42
N MET A 139 -5.14 12.77 -13.34
CA MET A 139 -5.64 12.05 -14.52
C MET A 139 -6.87 12.72 -15.15
N SER A 140 -7.70 13.40 -14.36
CA SER A 140 -8.83 14.18 -14.90
C SER A 140 -8.36 15.48 -15.53
N GLU A 141 -7.33 16.11 -14.97
CA GLU A 141 -6.70 17.26 -15.61
C GLU A 141 -6.12 16.89 -16.99
N LEU A 142 -5.43 15.76 -17.10
CA LEU A 142 -4.96 15.21 -18.38
C LEU A 142 -6.12 14.91 -19.33
N ALA A 143 -7.22 14.33 -18.84
CA ALA A 143 -8.41 14.06 -19.65
C ALA A 143 -9.04 15.37 -20.18
N HIS A 144 -9.11 16.41 -19.34
CA HIS A 144 -9.61 17.72 -19.75
C HIS A 144 -8.69 18.39 -20.77
N ALA A 145 -7.37 18.29 -20.60
CA ALA A 145 -6.41 18.79 -21.57
C ALA A 145 -6.56 18.09 -22.91
N PHE A 146 -6.66 16.75 -22.91
CA PHE A 146 -6.92 15.95 -24.11
C PHE A 146 -8.21 16.37 -24.83
N ASN A 147 -9.31 16.58 -24.09
CA ASN A 147 -10.59 16.97 -24.68
C ASN A 147 -10.63 18.39 -25.26
N ARG A 148 -9.61 19.22 -25.01
CA ARG A 148 -9.48 20.57 -25.58
C ARG A 148 -8.67 20.59 -26.87
N MET A 149 -8.02 19.47 -27.21
CA MET A 149 -7.43 19.24 -28.54
C MET A 149 -8.55 18.90 -29.53
#